data_AF-A0ABD1EDP3-F1
#
_entry.id   AF-A0ABD1EDP3-F1
#
_cell.length_a   1.000
_cell.length_b   1.000
_cell.length_c   1.000
_cell.angle_alpha   90.00
_cell.angle_beta   90.00
_cell.angle_gamma   90.00
#
_symmetry.space_group_name_H-M   'P 1'
#
loop_
_entity.id
_entity.type
_entity.pdbx_description
1 polymer ?
#
loop_
_entity_poly.entity_id
_entity_poly.type
_entity_poly.pdbx_seq_one_letter_code
_entity_poly.pdbx_strand_id
1 'polypeptide(L)'
;MNFLNIRVFLSFQHIAPALGSSSKPHQKSRVSWCVRLNFGKDEKGHFHNLFRTTRTSDPEQFFRYTRMTQNNFHKLCNLIRHRLIKKSNRPVLNPEQRLALTLSA
;
A
#
# COMPACT_ATOMS: atom_id res chain seq x y z
N MET A 1 75.28 -23.60 25.39
CA MET A 1 75.92 -22.88 24.27
C MET A 1 74.99 -22.94 23.07
N ASN A 2 74.75 -21.78 22.43
CA ASN A 2 74.43 -21.63 20.99
C ASN A 2 73.00 -22.03 20.56
N PHE A 3 72.17 -21.23 19.88
CA PHE A 3 72.23 -19.87 19.33
C PHE A 3 70.78 -19.38 19.20
N LEU A 4 70.55 -18.09 19.50
CA LEU A 4 69.42 -17.32 18.96
C LEU A 4 69.33 -17.53 17.44
N ASN A 5 68.12 -17.72 16.90
CA ASN A 5 67.87 -17.22 15.56
C ASN A 5 66.44 -16.72 15.37
N ILE A 6 66.39 -15.39 15.41
CA ILE A 6 65.33 -14.50 14.95
C ILE A 6 65.06 -14.82 13.48
N ARG A 7 63.83 -15.24 13.15
CA ARG A 7 63.34 -15.16 11.76
C ARG A 7 62.41 -13.96 11.63
N VAL A 8 63.09 -12.87 11.26
CA VAL A 8 62.65 -11.75 10.42
C VAL A 8 61.29 -12.01 9.76
N PHE A 9 60.29 -11.31 10.29
CA PHE A 9 59.08 -10.93 9.60
C PHE A 9 59.50 -9.98 8.49
N LEU A 10 59.23 -10.31 7.23
CA LEU A 10 59.05 -9.40 6.08
C LEU A 10 59.20 -10.24 4.80
N SER A 11 58.10 -10.52 4.12
CA SER A 11 57.94 -10.19 2.70
C SER A 11 56.59 -10.63 2.14
N PHE A 12 55.94 -9.63 1.54
CA PHE A 12 55.21 -9.70 0.28
C PHE A 12 53.80 -10.29 0.23
N GLN A 13 52.89 -9.36 -0.07
CA GLN A 13 51.71 -9.50 -0.92
C GLN A 13 51.05 -10.88 -0.97
N HIS A 14 49.89 -10.99 -0.31
CA HIS A 14 48.71 -11.38 -1.06
C HIS A 14 47.56 -10.43 -0.74
N ILE A 15 47.29 -9.60 -1.75
CA ILE A 15 46.11 -8.74 -1.89
C ILE A 15 44.88 -9.64 -1.74
N ALA A 16 44.06 -9.37 -0.73
CA ALA A 16 42.71 -9.90 -0.67
C ALA A 16 41.89 -9.25 -1.81
N PRO A 17 41.22 -10.00 -2.71
CA PRO A 17 40.19 -9.41 -3.54
C PRO A 17 38.95 -9.27 -2.67
N ALA A 18 38.77 -8.06 -2.14
CA ALA A 18 37.48 -7.61 -1.69
C ALA A 18 36.54 -7.43 -2.90
N LEU A 19 35.24 -7.52 -2.60
CA LEU A 19 34.09 -7.08 -3.39
C LEU A 19 33.59 -8.08 -4.43
N GLY A 20 32.66 -8.91 -3.93
CA GLY A 20 31.71 -9.61 -4.75
C GLY A 20 30.83 -8.65 -5.54
N SER A 21 30.64 -8.97 -6.82
CA SER A 21 29.53 -8.49 -7.62
C SER A 21 28.62 -9.69 -7.90
N SER A 22 27.88 -10.14 -6.87
CA SER A 22 26.67 -10.91 -7.12
C SER A 22 25.67 -9.95 -7.77
N SER A 23 25.75 -9.84 -9.08
CA SER A 23 24.74 -9.19 -9.89
C SER A 23 23.44 -9.96 -9.67
N LYS A 24 22.60 -9.45 -8.77
CA LYS A 24 21.21 -9.90 -8.68
C LYS A 24 20.64 -9.75 -10.10
N PRO A 25 20.08 -10.81 -10.72
CA PRO A 25 19.47 -10.65 -12.03
C PRO A 25 18.43 -9.55 -11.90
N HIS A 26 18.56 -8.52 -12.73
CA HIS A 26 17.61 -7.43 -12.81
C HIS A 26 16.27 -8.06 -13.24
N GLN A 27 15.44 -8.43 -12.26
CA GLN A 27 14.09 -8.88 -12.51
C GLN A 27 13.37 -7.68 -13.13
N LYS A 28 13.28 -7.68 -14.47
CA LYS A 28 12.41 -6.76 -15.20
C LYS A 28 11.01 -7.06 -14.69
N SER A 29 10.55 -6.27 -13.73
CA SER A 29 9.20 -6.41 -13.21
C SER A 29 8.29 -6.18 -14.41
N ARG A 30 7.53 -7.20 -14.78
CA ARG A 30 6.39 -7.03 -15.67
C ARG A 30 5.39 -6.19 -14.88
N VAL A 31 5.58 -4.86 -14.89
CA VAL A 31 4.56 -3.92 -14.44
C VAL A 31 3.42 -4.06 -15.42
N SER A 32 2.53 -5.01 -15.13
CA SER A 32 1.29 -5.25 -15.84
C SER A 32 0.58 -3.89 -15.99
N TRP A 33 0.04 -3.61 -17.17
CA TRP A 33 -0.66 -2.36 -17.49
C TRP A 33 -1.64 -1.93 -16.39
N CYS A 34 -2.27 -2.90 -15.71
CA CYS A 34 -3.15 -2.67 -14.58
C CYS A 34 -2.48 -1.97 -13.38
N VAL A 35 -1.19 -2.19 -13.12
CA VAL A 35 -0.46 -1.55 -12.01
C VAL A 35 -0.27 -0.06 -12.31
N ARG A 36 0.14 0.31 -13.53
CA ARG A 36 0.30 1.72 -13.94
C ARG A 36 -1.01 2.52 -13.90
N LEU A 37 -2.12 1.93 -14.32
CA LEU A 37 -3.44 2.60 -14.27
C LEU A 37 -3.95 2.84 -12.84
N ASN A 38 -3.44 2.10 -11.85
CA ASN A 38 -3.87 2.24 -10.45
C ASN A 38 -2.98 3.20 -9.64
N PHE A 39 -1.83 3.65 -10.16
CA PHE A 39 -0.88 4.51 -9.44
C PHE A 39 -1.40 5.95 -9.15
N GLY A 40 -2.48 6.39 -9.80
CA GLY A 40 -3.06 7.73 -9.60
C GLY A 40 -4.43 7.75 -8.91
N LYS A 41 -4.90 6.62 -8.36
CA LYS A 41 -6.20 6.57 -7.67
C LYS A 41 -6.13 7.10 -6.23
N ASP A 42 -4.98 6.95 -5.58
CA ASP A 42 -4.77 7.41 -4.21
C ASP A 42 -4.72 8.95 -4.13
N GLU A 43 -4.23 9.62 -5.18
CA GLU A 43 -4.27 11.09 -5.29
C GLU A 43 -5.69 11.64 -5.48
N LYS A 44 -6.61 10.82 -6.02
CA LYS A 44 -8.02 11.18 -6.23
C LYS A 44 -8.89 10.74 -5.06
N GLY A 45 -8.45 11.02 -3.84
CA GLY A 45 -9.27 10.96 -2.60
C GLY A 45 -10.57 11.78 -2.65
N HIS A 46 -10.90 12.34 -3.81
CA HIS A 46 -12.12 13.03 -4.17
C HIS A 46 -13.38 12.30 -3.70
N PHE A 47 -13.48 10.98 -3.87
CA PHE A 47 -14.64 10.24 -3.37
C PHE A 47 -14.69 10.21 -1.84
N HIS A 48 -13.53 10.02 -1.20
CA HIS A 48 -13.45 10.02 0.26
C HIS A 48 -13.83 11.37 0.84
N ASN A 49 -13.32 12.44 0.24
CA ASN A 49 -13.60 13.81 0.67
C ASN A 49 -15.05 14.17 0.39
N LEU A 50 -15.58 13.86 -0.80
CA LEU A 50 -16.97 14.11 -1.19
C LEU A 50 -17.96 13.38 -0.27
N PHE A 51 -17.70 12.11 0.04
CA PHE A 51 -18.56 11.36 0.96
C PHE A 51 -18.53 11.95 2.38
N ARG A 52 -17.35 12.39 2.83
CA ARG A 52 -17.21 13.05 4.13
C ARG A 52 -17.92 14.40 4.18
N THR A 53 -17.77 15.23 3.15
CA THR A 53 -18.40 16.56 3.10
C THR A 53 -19.92 16.46 2.97
N THR A 54 -20.43 15.58 2.10
CA THR A 54 -21.89 15.37 1.94
C THR A 54 -22.53 14.83 3.21
N ARG A 55 -21.85 13.95 3.96
CA ARG A 55 -22.34 13.45 5.24
C ARG A 55 -22.42 14.54 6.31
N THR A 56 -21.49 15.49 6.35
CA THR A 56 -21.47 16.51 7.41
C THR A 56 -22.26 17.76 7.05
N SER A 57 -22.21 18.19 5.80
CA SER A 57 -22.74 19.48 5.35
C SER A 57 -24.17 19.40 4.86
N ASP A 58 -24.54 18.35 4.11
CA ASP A 58 -25.76 18.35 3.29
C ASP A 58 -26.52 17.01 3.37
N PRO A 59 -27.42 16.83 4.36
CA PRO A 59 -28.20 15.60 4.50
C PRO A 59 -29.13 15.34 3.30
N GLU A 60 -29.59 16.39 2.61
CA GLU A 60 -30.43 16.24 1.42
C GLU A 60 -29.65 15.68 0.23
N GLN A 61 -28.43 16.18 -0.03
CA GLN A 61 -27.52 15.62 -1.03
C GLN A 61 -27.20 14.15 -0.71
N PHE A 62 -26.94 13.84 0.57
CA PHE A 62 -26.72 12.47 1.01
C PHE A 62 -27.92 11.56 0.73
N PHE A 63 -29.14 12.03 0.98
CA PHE A 63 -30.36 11.30 0.68
C PHE A 63 -30.56 11.10 -0.84
N ARG A 64 -30.29 12.13 -1.66
CA ARG A 64 -30.36 11.99 -3.12
C ARG A 64 -29.36 10.95 -3.65
N TYR A 65 -28.17 10.91 -3.04
CA TYR A 65 -27.08 10.03 -3.45
C TYR A 65 -27.27 8.57 -3.00
N THR A 66 -27.70 8.36 -1.75
CA THR A 66 -27.82 7.01 -1.15
C THR A 66 -29.25 6.48 -1.06
N ARG A 67 -30.25 7.31 -1.40
CA ARG A 67 -31.70 7.05 -1.25
C ARG A 67 -32.12 6.71 0.18
N MET A 68 -31.31 7.06 1.17
CA MET A 68 -31.56 6.76 2.58
C MET A 68 -31.09 7.90 3.49
N THR A 69 -31.67 7.95 4.69
CA THR A 69 -31.17 8.83 5.75
C THR A 69 -29.85 8.30 6.31
N GLN A 70 -29.02 9.18 6.86
CA GLN A 70 -27.72 8.82 7.43
C GLN A 70 -27.84 7.76 8.54
N ASN A 71 -28.90 7.83 9.34
CA ASN A 71 -29.13 6.88 10.43
C ASN A 71 -29.42 5.47 9.88
N ASN A 72 -30.29 5.36 8.87
CA ASN A 72 -30.59 4.08 8.23
C ASN A 72 -29.37 3.53 7.48
N PHE A 73 -28.62 4.40 6.82
CA PHE A 73 -27.37 4.05 6.19
C PHE A 73 -26.36 3.46 7.18
N HIS A 74 -26.19 4.09 8.34
CA HIS A 74 -25.25 3.59 9.37
C HIS A 74 -25.70 2.25 9.94
N LYS A 75 -27.00 2.08 10.23
CA LYS A 75 -27.58 0.79 10.66
C LYS A 75 -27.33 -0.29 9.63
N LEU A 76 -27.63 -0.03 8.36
CA LEU A 76 -27.39 -0.98 7.28
C LEU A 76 -25.91 -1.32 7.20
N CYS A 77 -25.03 -0.31 7.19
CA CYS A 77 -23.60 -0.51 7.11
C CYS A 77 -23.07 -1.39 8.24
N ASN A 78 -23.59 -1.24 9.47
CA ASN A 78 -23.20 -2.08 10.60
C ASN A 78 -23.61 -3.55 10.40
N LEU A 79 -24.80 -3.80 9.85
CA LEU A 79 -25.28 -5.17 9.56
C LEU A 79 -24.41 -5.87 8.51
N ILE A 80 -24.06 -5.17 7.43
CA ILE A 80 -23.31 -5.76 6.30
C ILE A 80 -21.80 -5.54 6.39
N ARG A 81 -21.30 -4.88 7.45
CA ARG A 81 -19.88 -4.53 7.62
C ARG A 81 -18.96 -5.74 7.45
N HIS A 82 -19.35 -6.87 8.02
CA HIS A 82 -18.60 -8.13 7.93
C HIS A 82 -18.38 -8.60 6.48
N ARG A 83 -19.27 -8.28 5.55
CA ARG A 83 -19.17 -8.62 4.12
C ARG A 83 -18.43 -7.57 3.30
N LEU A 84 -18.39 -6.33 3.78
CA LEU A 84 -17.73 -5.21 3.11
C LEU A 84 -16.21 -5.16 3.36
N ILE A 85 -15.69 -5.97 4.29
CA ILE A 85 -14.25 -6.08 4.55
C ILE A 85 -13.60 -6.80 3.37
N LYS A 86 -12.80 -6.08 2.57
CA LYS A 86 -11.96 -6.69 1.54
C LYS A 86 -10.61 -7.03 2.12
N LYS A 87 -10.20 -8.29 1.91
CA LYS A 87 -8.88 -8.82 2.26
C LYS A 87 -7.98 -8.69 1.03
N SER A 88 -7.37 -7.54 0.81
CA SER A 88 -6.39 -7.36 -0.28
C SER A 88 -5.32 -6.35 0.11
N ASN A 89 -4.10 -6.51 -0.41
CA ASN A 89 -2.96 -5.63 -0.12
C ASN A 89 -3.05 -4.22 -0.76
N ARG A 90 -4.07 -3.97 -1.58
CA ARG A 90 -4.27 -2.66 -2.25
C ARG A 90 -5.04 -1.72 -1.32
N PRO A 91 -4.84 -0.38 -1.41
CA PRO A 91 -5.64 0.58 -0.66
C PRO A 91 -7.13 0.32 -0.90
N VAL A 92 -7.84 0.09 0.20
CA VAL A 92 -9.24 -0.34 0.19
C VAL A 92 -10.11 0.84 0.56
N LEU A 93 -11.20 1.05 -0.19
CA LEU A 93 -12.25 1.98 0.23
C LEU A 93 -12.86 1.51 1.55
N ASN A 94 -13.18 2.46 2.43
CA ASN A 94 -13.85 2.16 3.68
C ASN A 94 -15.17 1.40 3.41
N PRO A 95 -15.59 0.49 4.31
CA PRO A 95 -16.82 -0.28 4.12
C PRO A 95 -18.05 0.62 3.88
N GLU A 96 -18.15 1.74 4.58
CA GLU A 96 -19.19 2.76 4.35
C GLU A 96 -19.14 3.32 2.92
N GLN A 97 -17.95 3.63 2.42
CA GLN A 97 -17.77 4.18 1.08
C GLN A 97 -18.15 3.20 -0.02
N ARG A 98 -17.88 1.91 0.20
CA ARG A 98 -18.26 0.85 -0.73
C ARG A 98 -19.76 0.65 -0.75
N LEU A 99 -20.41 0.74 0.41
CA LEU A 99 -21.86 0.73 0.49
C LEU A 99 -22.46 1.93 -0.26
N ALA A 100 -21.93 3.14 -0.02
CA ALA A 100 -22.39 4.35 -0.70
C ALA A 100 -22.28 4.24 -2.22
N LEU A 101 -21.16 3.75 -2.74
CA LEU A 101 -20.99 3.50 -4.17
C LEU A 101 -22.00 2.49 -4.72
N THR A 102 -22.23 1.39 -3.97
CA THR A 102 -23.16 0.33 -4.38
C THR A 102 -24.59 0.85 -4.48
N LEU A 103 -24.98 1.77 -3.61
CA LEU A 103 -26.32 2.37 -3.62
C LEU A 103 -26.48 3.49 -4.66
N SER A 104 -25.37 4.04 -5.15
CA SER A 104 -25.38 5.12 -6.16
C SER A 104 -25.32 4.63 -7.60
N ALA A 105 -25.06 3.34 -7.81
CA ALA A 105 -24.97 2.69 -9.12
C ALA A 105 -26.36 2.33 -9.65
#